data_AF-A0A0M8PXV2-F1
#
_entry.id   AF-A0A0M8PXV2-F1
#
_cell.length_a   1.000
_cell.length_b   1.000
_cell.length_c   1.000
_cell.angle_alpha   90.00
_cell.angle_beta   90.00
_cell.angle_gamma   90.00
#
_symmetry.space_group_name_H-M   'P 1'
#
loop_
_entity.id
_entity.type
_entity.pdbx_description
1 polymer ?
#
loop_
_entity_poly.entity_id
_entity_poly.type
_entity_poly.pdbx_seq_one_letter_code
_entity_poly.pdbx_strand_id
1 'polypeptide(L)'
;MDYNKILKNTITAINYENPNIIKLKSDGNDKKFDLDWNTSQKISKLINRQYYFGTDIKLDTEKEFLQTFKELLKIKRALKIMKSEN
;
A
#
# COMPACT_ATOMS: atom_id res chain seq x y z
N MET A 1 -13.67 15.36 -6.31
CA MET A 1 -13.28 14.33 -5.33
C MET A 1 -11.80 14.51 -5.05
N ASP A 2 -11.38 14.60 -3.79
CA ASP A 2 -9.97 14.84 -3.45
C ASP A 2 -9.23 13.50 -3.30
N TYR A 3 -8.58 13.06 -4.39
CA TYR A 3 -7.85 11.79 -4.45
C TYR A 3 -6.67 11.74 -3.47
N ASN A 4 -5.98 12.87 -3.26
CA ASN A 4 -4.88 12.97 -2.30
C ASN A 4 -5.37 12.72 -0.87
N LYS A 5 -6.50 13.32 -0.48
CA LYS A 5 -7.09 13.11 0.84
C LYS A 5 -7.51 11.66 1.07
N ILE A 6 -8.13 11.02 0.08
CA ILE A 6 -8.57 9.63 0.18
C ILE A 6 -7.38 8.69 0.39
N LEU A 7 -6.30 8.88 -0.37
CA LEU A 7 -5.10 8.04 -0.22
C LEU A 7 -4.40 8.28 1.09
N LYS A 8 -4.23 9.55 1.49
CA LYS A 8 -3.64 9.89 2.79
C LYS A 8 -4.40 9.21 3.92
N ASN A 9 -5.73 9.26 3.90
CA ASN A 9 -6.57 8.58 4.89
C ASN A 9 -6.39 7.06 4.85
N THR A 10 -6.33 6.47 3.66
CA THR A 10 -6.15 5.02 3.48
C THR A 10 -4.80 4.56 4.02
N ILE A 11 -3.72 5.24 3.66
CA ILE A 11 -2.37 4.93 4.15
C ILE A 11 -2.29 5.12 5.66
N THR A 12 -2.86 6.21 6.19
CA THR A 12 -2.91 6.47 7.64
C THR A 12 -3.64 5.35 8.37
N ALA A 13 -4.78 4.88 7.84
CA ALA A 13 -5.53 3.78 8.43
C ALA A 13 -4.73 2.48 8.42
N ILE A 14 -4.06 2.14 7.31
CA ILE A 14 -3.25 0.91 7.26
C ILE A 14 -2.07 1.00 8.23
N ASN A 15 -1.41 2.16 8.33
CA ASN A 15 -0.29 2.37 9.25
C ASN A 15 -0.73 2.36 10.72
N TYR A 16 -1.89 2.95 11.04
CA TYR A 16 -2.46 2.92 12.38
C TYR A 16 -2.78 1.49 12.82
N GLU A 17 -3.41 0.71 11.94
CA GLU A 17 -3.69 -0.70 12.20
C GLU A 17 -2.40 -1.52 12.25
N ASN A 18 -1.37 -1.19 11.45
CA ASN A 18 -0.16 -1.97 11.27
C ASN A 18 1.10 -1.10 11.38
N PRO A 19 1.48 -0.69 12.61
CA PRO A 19 2.57 0.25 12.81
C PRO A 19 3.89 -0.29 12.24
N ASN A 20 4.68 0.59 11.64
CA ASN A 20 6.01 0.32 11.08
C ASN A 20 6.05 -0.60 9.85
N ILE A 21 4.90 -1.04 9.34
CA ILE A 21 4.82 -1.89 8.14
C ILE A 21 4.97 -1.06 6.87
N ILE A 22 4.54 0.20 6.88
CA ILE A 22 4.52 1.09 5.71
C ILE A 22 5.52 2.23 5.91
N LYS A 23 6.37 2.46 4.91
CA LYS A 23 7.19 3.66 4.78
C LYS A 23 6.79 4.41 3.51
N LEU A 24 6.35 5.66 3.68
CA LEU A 24 6.20 6.58 2.56
C LEU A 24 7.56 7.21 2.29
N LYS A 25 8.11 7.00 1.09
CA LYS A 25 9.30 7.71 0.62
C LYS A 25 8.87 8.70 -0.46
N SER A 26 9.46 9.88 -0.44
CA SER A 26 9.32 10.86 -1.52
C SER A 26 10.70 11.05 -2.11
N ASP A 27 10.90 10.65 -3.36
CA ASP A 27 12.17 10.83 -4.06
C ASP A 27 11.95 11.77 -5.25
N GLY A 28 12.25 13.06 -5.03
CA GLY A 28 12.10 14.14 -6.01
C GLY A 28 10.66 14.35 -6.49
N ASN A 29 10.24 13.53 -7.47
CA ASN A 29 8.93 13.59 -8.14
C ASN A 29 8.01 12.40 -7.78
N ASP A 30 8.57 11.28 -7.30
CA ASP A 30 7.79 10.06 -7.06
C ASP A 30 7.53 9.87 -5.56
N LYS A 31 6.25 9.74 -5.22
CA LYS A 31 5.84 9.24 -3.90
C LYS A 31 5.79 7.72 -3.98
N LYS A 32 6.58 7.02 -3.20
CA LYS A 32 6.63 5.55 -3.16
C LYS A 32 6.05 5.02 -1.87
N PHE A 33 5.34 3.92 -1.99
CA PHE A 33 4.83 3.14 -0.87
C PHE A 33 5.69 1.88 -0.74
N ASP A 34 6.47 1.78 0.35
CA ASP A 34 7.31 0.64 0.65
C ASP A 34 6.74 -0.15 1.83
N LEU A 35 6.64 -1.46 1.66
CA LEU A 35 6.48 -2.39 2.78
C LEU A 35 7.86 -2.85 3.27
N ASP A 36 7.97 -3.23 4.54
CA ASP A 36 9.17 -3.93 4.98
C ASP A 36 9.34 -5.26 4.23
N TRP A 37 10.60 -5.70 4.10
CA TRP A 37 10.96 -6.84 3.27
C TRP A 37 10.24 -8.13 3.73
N ASN A 38 10.13 -8.38 5.03
CA ASN A 38 9.49 -9.58 5.55
C ASN A 38 7.98 -9.59 5.24
N THR A 39 7.32 -8.46 5.45
CA THR A 39 5.88 -8.33 5.16
C THR A 39 5.59 -8.43 3.67
N SER A 40 6.41 -7.80 2.83
CA SER A 40 6.24 -7.88 1.36
C SER A 40 6.35 -9.32 0.84
N GLN A 41 7.28 -10.13 1.38
CA GLN A 41 7.39 -11.56 1.06
C GLN A 41 6.15 -12.35 1.46
N LYS A 42 5.62 -12.14 2.68
CA LYS A 42 4.42 -12.83 3.16
C LYS A 42 3.19 -12.46 2.34
N ILE A 43 3.00 -11.17 2.06
CA ILE A 43 1.90 -10.68 1.23
C ILE A 43 2.01 -11.21 -0.19
N SER A 44 3.21 -11.20 -0.80
CA SER A 44 3.43 -11.71 -2.16
C SER A 44 3.00 -13.18 -2.31
N LYS A 45 3.29 -14.01 -1.29
CA LYS A 45 2.82 -15.41 -1.24
C LYS A 45 1.30 -15.50 -1.11
N LEU A 46 0.69 -14.72 -0.22
CA LEU A 46 -0.75 -14.71 0.03
C LEU A 46 -1.58 -14.33 -1.20
N ILE A 47 -1.09 -13.37 -1.99
CA ILE A 47 -1.81 -12.85 -3.16
C ILE A 47 -1.33 -13.47 -4.48
N ASN A 48 -0.44 -14.47 -4.41
CA ASN A 48 0.18 -15.16 -5.55
C ASN A 48 0.63 -14.19 -6.66
N ARG A 49 1.28 -13.10 -6.28
CA ARG A 49 1.75 -12.08 -7.19
C ARG A 49 3.11 -11.60 -6.72
N GLN A 50 4.08 -11.58 -7.62
CA GLN A 50 5.39 -11.01 -7.32
C GLN A 50 5.19 -9.53 -7.03
N TYR A 51 5.31 -9.17 -5.75
CA TYR A 51 4.98 -7.83 -5.29
C TYR A 51 6.28 -7.06 -5.11
N TYR A 52 6.61 -6.26 -6.12
CA TYR A 52 7.67 -5.26 -6.00
C TYR A 52 7.07 -4.06 -5.25
N PHE A 53 7.27 -4.00 -3.94
CA PHE A 53 6.76 -2.89 -3.12
C PHE A 53 7.67 -1.67 -3.21
N GLY A 54 7.54 -1.01 -4.35
CA GLY A 54 7.95 0.36 -4.63
C GLY A 54 6.95 0.93 -5.63
N THR A 55 5.66 0.80 -5.34
CA THR A 55 4.61 1.27 -6.26
C THR A 55 4.63 2.79 -6.24
N ASP A 56 4.95 3.39 -7.38
CA ASP A 56 4.79 4.82 -7.56
C ASP A 56 3.31 5.19 -7.32
N ILE A 57 3.08 6.12 -6.40
CA ILE A 57 1.77 6.71 -6.13
C ILE A 57 1.52 7.71 -7.26
N LYS A 58 0.97 7.21 -8.37
CA LYS A 58 0.56 8.01 -9.53
C LYS A 58 -0.88 8.48 -9.36
N LEU A 59 -1.09 9.79 -9.39
CA LEU A 59 -2.38 10.44 -9.06
C LEU A 59 -2.84 11.46 -10.08
N ASP A 60 -2.15 11.53 -11.21
CA ASP A 60 -2.36 12.58 -12.20
C ASP A 60 -3.69 12.35 -12.95
N THR A 61 -4.14 11.10 -12.99
CA THR A 61 -5.43 10.71 -13.57
C THR A 61 -6.28 9.87 -12.63
N GLU A 62 -7.60 9.88 -12.85
CA GLU A 62 -8.55 9.01 -12.11
C GLU A 62 -8.19 7.52 -12.27
N LYS A 63 -7.75 7.11 -13.46
CA LYS A 63 -7.35 5.73 -13.74
C LYS A 63 -6.16 5.31 -12.86
N GLU A 64 -5.15 6.16 -12.76
CA GLU A 64 -3.97 5.92 -11.92
C GLU A 64 -4.35 5.91 -10.44
N PHE A 65 -5.17 6.86 -10.00
CA PHE A 65 -5.74 6.86 -8.65
C PHE A 65 -6.44 5.53 -8.32
N LEU A 66 -7.35 5.07 -9.18
CA LEU A 66 -8.10 3.83 -8.98
C LEU A 66 -7.17 2.61 -8.93
N GLN A 67 -6.10 2.61 -9.73
CA GLN A 67 -5.10 1.54 -9.72
C GLN A 67 -4.34 1.51 -8.39
N THR A 68 -3.80 2.65 -7.95
CA THR A 68 -3.10 2.77 -6.66
C THR A 68 -4.02 2.45 -5.48
N PHE A 69 -5.27 2.93 -5.51
CA PHE A 69 -6.25 2.67 -4.47
C PHE A 69 -6.62 1.18 -4.38
N LYS A 70 -6.84 0.50 -5.52
CA LYS A 70 -7.08 -0.95 -5.55
C LYS A 70 -5.91 -1.74 -4.95
N GLU A 71 -4.68 -1.35 -5.25
CA GLU A 71 -3.50 -2.01 -4.69
C GLU A 71 -3.41 -1.81 -3.17
N LEU A 72 -3.66 -0.60 -2.65
CA LEU A 72 -3.72 -0.35 -1.21
C LEU A 72 -4.80 -1.18 -0.50
N LEU A 73 -5.97 -1.36 -1.11
CA LEU A 73 -7.03 -2.20 -0.55
C LEU A 73 -6.62 -3.68 -0.47
N LYS A 74 -5.89 -4.20 -1.48
CA LYS A 74 -5.36 -5.57 -1.46
C LYS A 74 -4.38 -5.75 -0.30
N ILE A 75 -3.49 -4.79 -0.08
CA ILE A 75 -2.55 -4.79 1.05
C ILE A 75 -3.30 -4.81 2.37
N LYS A 76 -4.26 -3.90 2.53
CA LYS A 76 -5.07 -3.82 3.75
C LYS A 76 -5.71 -5.18 4.06
N ARG A 77 -6.27 -5.82 3.03
CA ARG A 77 -6.88 -7.16 3.17
C ARG A 77 -5.85 -8.23 3.53
N ALA A 78 -4.70 -8.26 2.86
CA ALA A 78 -3.64 -9.24 3.14
C ALA A 78 -3.11 -9.11 4.58
N LEU A 79 -2.86 -7.87 5.04
CA LEU A 79 -2.45 -7.60 6.42
C LEU A 79 -3.49 -8.04 7.45
N LYS A 80 -4.79 -7.86 7.13
CA LYS A 80 -5.87 -8.34 7.99
C LYS A 80 -5.86 -9.86 8.11
N ILE A 81 -5.68 -10.59 7.00
CA ILE A 81 -5.59 -12.06 6.99
C ILE A 81 -4.41 -12.54 7.84
N MET A 82 -3.23 -11.94 7.65
CA MET A 82 -2.02 -12.28 8.42
C MET A 82 -2.17 -12.10 9.94
N LYS A 83 -3.03 -11.19 10.39
CA LYS A 83 -3.35 -11.00 11.81
C LYS A 83 -4.33 -12.02 12.37
N SER A 84 -5.18 -12.60 11.53
CA SER A 84 -6.15 -13.62 11.94
C SER A 84 -5.55 -15.02 11.96
N GLU A 85 -4.40 -15.22 11.33
CA GLU A 85 -3.65 -16.48 11.31
C GLU A 85 -2.60 -16.59 12.45
N ASN A 86 -2.37 -15.50 13.20
CA ASN A 86 -1.59 -15.49 14.45
C ASN A 86 -2.51 -15.39 15.65
#